data_AF-A0A8T8WFR5-F1
#
_entry.id   AF-A0A8T8WFR5-F1
#
_cell.length_a   1.000
_cell.length_b   1.000
_cell.length_c   1.000
_cell.angle_alpha   90.00
_cell.angle_beta   90.00
_cell.angle_gamma   90.00
#
_symmetry.space_group_name_H-M   'P 1'
#
loop_
_entity.id
_entity.type
_entity.pdbx_description
1 polymer ?
#
loop_
_entity_poly.entity_id
_entity_poly.type
_entity_poly.pdbx_seq_one_letter_code
_entity_poly.pdbx_strand_id
1 'polypeptide(L)'
;MRTSLNVPDDALAEFDAVAEAEGFDSRSRALREAMAEYVERHTRLEDAAGEVAAVVAFDYVHDEVIRDLHGVQHDYQDVITTTSHVHQGEWCLETVFCRGDADRVRELVYRLRDFDAVRRVRVLSLVGGDR
;
A
#
# COMPACT_ATOMS: atom_id res chain seq x y z
N MET A 1 -8.05 9.96 -25.62
CA MET A 1 -8.54 8.64 -26.10
C MET A 1 -9.80 8.29 -25.33
N ARG A 2 -10.82 7.68 -25.96
CA ARG A 2 -12.02 7.18 -25.26
C ARG A 2 -11.94 5.66 -25.18
N THR A 3 -12.06 5.11 -23.98
CA THR A 3 -11.98 3.67 -23.70
C THR A 3 -13.26 3.21 -23.03
N SER A 4 -13.79 2.06 -23.46
CA SER A 4 -14.92 1.40 -22.80
C SER A 4 -14.40 0.22 -21.99
N LEU A 5 -14.91 0.05 -20.77
CA LEU A 5 -14.54 -1.01 -19.84
C LEU A 5 -15.79 -1.79 -19.45
N ASN A 6 -15.67 -3.10 -19.26
CA ASN A 6 -16.71 -3.91 -18.62
C ASN A 6 -16.43 -3.95 -17.12
N VAL A 7 -17.42 -3.59 -16.31
CA VAL A 7 -17.34 -3.55 -14.85
C VAL A 7 -18.66 -4.10 -14.31
N PRO A 8 -18.65 -4.90 -13.22
CA PRO A 8 -19.87 -5.32 -12.54
C PRO A 8 -20.74 -4.12 -12.11
N ASP A 9 -22.07 -4.26 -12.21
CA ASP A 9 -23.02 -3.16 -11.93
C ASP A 9 -22.94 -2.68 -10.47
N ASP A 10 -22.73 -3.60 -9.54
CA ASP A 10 -22.56 -3.32 -8.11
C ASP A 10 -21.28 -2.51 -7.83
N ALA A 11 -20.16 -2.90 -8.44
CA ALA A 11 -18.90 -2.17 -8.31
C ALA A 11 -18.99 -0.76 -8.93
N LEU A 12 -19.68 -0.61 -10.05
CA LEU A 12 -19.90 0.70 -10.67
C LEU A 12 -20.78 1.60 -9.79
N ALA A 13 -21.83 1.05 -9.19
CA ALA A 13 -22.71 1.78 -8.30
C ALA A 13 -21.99 2.24 -7.02
N GLU A 14 -21.15 1.38 -6.43
CA GLU A 14 -20.33 1.74 -5.28
C GLU A 14 -19.32 2.84 -5.63
N PHE A 15 -18.64 2.73 -6.77
CA PHE A 15 -17.72 3.75 -7.26
C PHE A 15 -18.39 5.12 -7.43
N ASP A 16 -19.58 5.15 -8.03
CA ASP A 16 -20.34 6.39 -8.25
C ASP A 16 -20.75 7.05 -6.92
N ALA A 17 -21.20 6.25 -5.94
CA ALA A 17 -21.57 6.75 -4.62
C ALA A 17 -20.38 7.39 -3.91
N VAL A 18 -19.19 6.77 -3.97
CA VAL A 18 -17.95 7.32 -3.42
C VAL A 18 -17.55 8.60 -4.16
N ALA A 19 -17.58 8.59 -5.49
CA ALA A 19 -17.21 9.76 -6.29
C ALA A 19 -18.11 10.97 -6.02
N GLU A 20 -19.41 10.76 -5.85
CA GLU A 20 -20.34 11.83 -5.48
C GLU A 20 -20.08 12.36 -4.06
N ALA A 21 -19.82 11.45 -3.10
CA ALA A 21 -19.50 11.82 -1.73
C ALA A 21 -18.19 12.64 -1.61
N GLU A 22 -17.21 12.37 -2.47
CA GLU A 22 -15.95 13.14 -2.57
C GLU A 22 -16.09 14.43 -3.40
N GLY A 23 -17.28 14.72 -3.93
CA GLY A 23 -17.58 15.97 -4.62
C GLY A 23 -17.09 16.02 -6.07
N PHE A 24 -16.89 14.87 -6.73
CA PHE A 24 -16.52 14.87 -8.14
C PHE A 24 -17.69 15.23 -9.06
N ASP A 25 -17.48 16.25 -9.89
CA ASP A 25 -18.50 16.70 -10.86
C ASP A 25 -18.70 15.74 -12.06
N SER A 26 -17.88 14.69 -12.18
CA SER A 26 -18.05 13.68 -13.23
C SER A 26 -17.36 12.35 -12.90
N ARG A 27 -18.04 11.25 -13.24
CA ARG A 27 -17.49 9.87 -13.15
C ARG A 27 -16.14 9.74 -13.86
N SER A 28 -16.01 10.32 -15.06
CA SER A 28 -14.75 10.26 -15.82
C SER A 28 -13.59 10.99 -15.14
N ARG A 29 -13.85 12.02 -14.33
CA ARG A 29 -12.82 12.71 -13.53
C ARG A 29 -12.41 11.85 -12.34
N ALA A 30 -13.38 11.34 -11.58
CA ALA A 30 -13.13 10.41 -10.48
C ALA A 30 -12.34 9.18 -10.96
N LEU A 31 -12.71 8.61 -12.12
CA LEU A 31 -12.03 7.43 -12.65
C LEU A 31 -10.58 7.73 -13.06
N ARG A 32 -10.30 8.91 -13.63
CA ARG A 32 -8.93 9.31 -13.93
C ARG A 32 -8.09 9.47 -12.67
N GLU A 33 -8.65 10.08 -11.63
CA GLU A 33 -7.98 10.23 -10.34
C GLU A 33 -7.67 8.86 -9.73
N ALA A 34 -8.66 7.97 -9.68
CA ALA A 34 -8.50 6.60 -9.19
C ALA A 34 -7.45 5.81 -9.99
N MET A 35 -7.40 5.97 -11.31
CA MET A 35 -6.36 5.37 -12.16
C MET A 35 -4.97 5.95 -11.87
N ALA A 36 -4.86 7.27 -11.68
CA ALA A 36 -3.60 7.93 -11.35
C ALA A 36 -3.10 7.48 -9.97
N GLU A 37 -3.97 7.47 -8.96
CA GLU A 37 -3.67 6.95 -7.62
C GLU A 37 -3.28 5.47 -7.68
N TYR A 38 -3.96 4.69 -8.52
CA TYR A 38 -3.60 3.29 -8.75
C TYR A 38 -2.19 3.16 -9.32
N VAL A 39 -1.85 3.89 -10.37
CA VAL A 39 -0.50 3.85 -10.96
C VAL A 39 0.52 4.33 -9.95
N GLU A 40 0.32 5.49 -9.33
CA GLU A 40 1.23 6.10 -8.35
C GLU A 40 1.55 5.15 -7.20
N ARG A 41 0.53 4.50 -6.64
CA ARG A 41 0.66 3.51 -5.56
C ARG A 41 1.51 2.30 -5.95
N HIS A 42 1.61 2.01 -7.24
CA HIS A 42 2.32 0.84 -7.77
C HIS A 42 3.58 1.20 -8.57
N THR A 43 3.91 2.47 -8.78
CA THR A 43 5.12 2.85 -9.53
C THR A 43 6.10 3.67 -8.72
N ARG A 44 5.69 4.47 -7.72
CA ARG A 44 6.62 5.37 -7.03
C ARG A 44 7.78 4.67 -6.33
N LEU A 45 7.50 3.59 -5.60
CA LEU A 45 8.56 2.81 -4.97
C LEU A 45 9.28 1.92 -5.98
N GLU A 46 8.57 1.42 -7.01
CA GLU A 46 9.14 0.59 -8.08
C GLU A 46 10.20 1.32 -8.91
N ASP A 47 9.93 2.57 -9.26
CA ASP A 47 10.84 3.42 -10.03
C ASP A 47 11.89 4.13 -9.17
N ALA A 48 11.82 3.97 -7.84
CA ALA A 48 12.74 4.62 -6.91
C ALA A 48 14.12 3.96 -6.94
N ALA A 49 15.16 4.78 -6.86
CA ALA A 49 16.55 4.38 -6.69
C ALA A 49 17.21 5.18 -5.57
N GLY A 50 18.23 4.60 -4.94
CA GLY A 50 18.94 5.21 -3.81
C GLY A 50 18.12 5.24 -2.53
N GLU A 51 18.41 6.19 -1.64
CA GLU A 51 17.77 6.26 -0.33
C GLU A 51 16.34 6.80 -0.42
N VAL A 52 15.39 6.07 0.17
CA VAL A 52 13.98 6.43 0.28
C VAL A 52 13.54 6.44 1.74
N ALA A 53 12.49 7.22 2.03
CA ALA A 53 11.71 7.07 3.24
C ALA A 53 10.33 6.53 2.86
N ALA A 54 9.81 5.53 3.58
CA ALA A 54 8.52 4.93 3.27
C ALA A 54 7.74 4.60 4.53
N VAL A 55 6.42 4.50 4.38
CA VAL A 55 5.50 3.94 5.37
C VAL A 55 4.77 2.79 4.70
N VAL A 56 4.87 1.61 5.31
CA VAL A 56 4.17 0.40 4.88
C VAL A 56 3.11 0.09 5.94
N ALA A 57 1.83 0.16 5.56
CA ALA A 57 0.72 -0.16 6.44
C ALA A 57 0.02 -1.43 5.94
N PHE A 58 -0.24 -2.38 6.83
CA PHE A 58 -0.87 -3.65 6.47
C PHE A 58 -1.72 -4.24 7.59
N ASP A 59 -2.71 -5.05 7.20
CA ASP A 59 -3.59 -5.77 8.11
C ASP A 59 -3.40 -7.30 7.98
N TYR A 60 -3.42 -8.01 9.12
CA TYR A 60 -3.25 -9.47 9.16
C TYR A 60 -3.99 -10.14 10.33
N VAL A 61 -4.24 -11.45 10.24
CA VAL A 61 -4.81 -12.26 11.32
C VAL A 61 -3.70 -12.73 12.26
N HIS A 62 -3.80 -12.40 13.55
CA HIS A 62 -2.68 -12.51 14.51
C HIS A 62 -2.09 -13.92 14.65
N ASP A 63 -2.95 -14.90 14.99
CA ASP A 63 -2.52 -16.24 15.36
C ASP A 63 -1.93 -17.05 14.18
N GLU A 64 -2.19 -16.62 12.95
CA GLU A 64 -1.79 -17.35 11.74
C GLU A 64 -0.34 -17.07 11.31
N VAL A 65 0.19 -15.86 11.57
CA VAL A 65 1.40 -15.39 10.87
C VAL A 65 2.38 -14.58 11.70
N ILE A 66 2.03 -14.19 12.94
CA ILE A 66 2.82 -13.23 13.73
C ILE A 66 4.30 -13.57 13.86
N ARG A 67 4.65 -14.85 14.05
CA ARG A 67 6.05 -15.27 14.23
C ARG A 67 6.86 -15.08 12.96
N ASP A 68 6.32 -15.50 11.82
CA ASP A 68 7.02 -15.42 10.54
C ASP A 68 7.08 -13.98 10.05
N LEU A 69 6.03 -13.20 10.32
CA LEU A 69 5.98 -11.78 10.01
C LEU A 69 7.02 -10.98 10.80
N HIS A 70 7.13 -11.23 12.12
CA HIS A 70 8.22 -10.66 12.92
C HIS A 70 9.60 -11.15 12.45
N GLY A 71 9.72 -12.42 12.02
CA GLY A 71 10.97 -12.94 11.44
C GLY A 71 11.41 -12.12 10.23
N VAL A 72 10.49 -11.89 9.29
CA VAL A 72 10.74 -11.01 8.14
C VAL A 72 11.13 -9.62 8.60
N GLN A 73 10.38 -8.98 9.50
CA GLN A 73 10.73 -7.63 9.98
C GLN A 73 12.12 -7.56 10.63
N HIS A 74 12.52 -8.59 11.38
CA HIS A 74 13.86 -8.68 11.94
C HIS A 74 14.95 -8.76 10.86
N ASP A 75 14.71 -9.44 9.75
CA ASP A 75 15.64 -9.51 8.62
C ASP A 75 15.82 -8.15 7.93
N TYR A 76 14.83 -7.24 8.03
CA TYR A 76 14.85 -5.89 7.47
C TYR A 76 15.01 -4.78 8.52
N GLN A 77 15.47 -5.11 9.73
CA GLN A 77 15.69 -4.12 10.80
C GLN A 77 16.70 -3.02 10.43
N ASP A 78 17.52 -3.26 9.40
CA ASP A 78 18.45 -2.29 8.83
C ASP A 78 17.74 -1.12 8.13
N VAL A 79 16.52 -1.35 7.61
CA VAL A 79 15.71 -0.31 6.96
C VAL A 79 14.45 0.05 7.74
N ILE A 80 14.01 -0.77 8.69
CA ILE A 80 12.87 -0.46 9.57
C ILE A 80 13.32 0.45 10.71
N THR A 81 12.76 1.65 10.75
CA THR A 81 13.06 2.67 11.76
C THR A 81 12.08 2.66 12.93
N THR A 82 10.82 2.30 12.69
CA THR A 82 9.77 2.27 13.73
C THR A 82 8.64 1.34 13.29
N THR A 83 8.08 0.61 14.25
CA THR A 83 6.88 -0.21 14.04
C THR A 83 5.80 0.24 15.02
N SER A 84 4.57 0.40 14.54
CA SER A 84 3.38 0.69 15.35
C SER A 84 2.33 -0.37 15.08
N HIS A 85 1.78 -0.95 16.14
CA HIS A 85 0.87 -2.09 16.08
C HIS A 85 -0.38 -1.83 16.91
N VAL A 86 -1.55 -2.17 16.35
CA VAL A 86 -2.84 -2.11 17.04
C VAL A 86 -3.61 -3.41 16.85
N HIS A 87 -4.19 -3.93 17.93
CA HIS A 87 -5.09 -5.09 17.89
C HIS A 87 -6.55 -4.65 17.74
N GLN A 88 -7.29 -5.36 16.89
CA GLN A 88 -8.74 -5.23 16.71
C GLN A 88 -9.37 -6.61 16.52
N GLY A 89 -9.76 -7.24 17.64
CA GLY A 89 -10.23 -8.63 17.63
C GLY A 89 -9.09 -9.58 17.24
N GLU A 90 -9.35 -10.44 16.25
CA GLU A 90 -8.35 -11.35 15.66
C GLU A 90 -7.38 -10.66 14.69
N TRP A 91 -7.71 -9.42 14.27
CA TRP A 91 -6.92 -8.65 13.32
C TRP A 91 -5.88 -7.77 14.02
N CYS A 92 -4.74 -7.63 13.37
CA CYS A 92 -3.72 -6.65 13.70
C CYS A 92 -3.62 -5.66 12.55
N LEU A 93 -3.56 -4.37 12.89
CA LEU A 93 -3.16 -3.32 11.97
C LEU A 93 -1.76 -2.87 12.36
N GLU A 94 -0.84 -2.94 11.42
CA GLU A 94 0.55 -2.62 11.65
C GLU A 94 1.06 -1.60 10.64
N THR A 95 1.88 -0.68 11.13
CA THR A 95 2.56 0.33 10.31
C THR A 95 4.04 0.26 10.59
N VAL A 96 4.81 0.12 9.53
CA VAL A 96 6.27 0.06 9.55
C VAL A 96 6.81 1.27 8.80
N PHE A 97 7.59 2.09 9.51
CA PHE A 97 8.31 3.23 8.96
C PHE A 97 9.69 2.79 8.52
N CYS A 98 10.01 2.98 7.24
CA CYS A 98 11.25 2.55 6.65
C CYS A 98 12.09 3.75 6.18
N ARG A 99 13.42 3.63 6.31
CA ARG A 99 14.39 4.50 5.65
C ARG A 99 15.59 3.68 5.22
N GLY A 100 15.93 3.71 3.95
CA GLY A 100 17.07 2.96 3.43
C GLY A 100 17.04 2.87 1.90
N ASP A 101 17.82 1.94 1.36
CA ASP A 101 17.88 1.71 -0.08
C ASP A 101 16.51 1.26 -0.64
N ALA A 102 16.13 1.83 -1.78
CA ALA A 102 14.85 1.56 -2.44
C ALA A 102 14.64 0.07 -2.74
N ASP A 103 15.67 -0.66 -3.16
CA ASP A 103 15.58 -2.10 -3.44
C ASP A 103 15.28 -2.87 -2.16
N ARG A 104 15.95 -2.52 -1.06
CA ARG A 104 15.77 -3.18 0.24
C ARG A 104 14.38 -2.93 0.82
N VAL A 105 13.86 -1.69 0.68
CA VAL A 105 12.49 -1.34 1.08
C VAL A 105 11.46 -2.04 0.19
N ARG A 106 11.69 -2.16 -1.12
CA ARG A 106 10.83 -2.96 -2.02
C ARG A 106 10.78 -4.42 -1.63
N GLU A 107 11.94 -5.01 -1.37
CA GLU A 107 12.05 -6.41 -0.98
C GLU A 107 11.21 -6.69 0.27
N LEU A 108 11.30 -5.84 1.31
CA LEU A 108 10.45 -5.93 2.50
C LEU A 108 8.96 -5.88 2.13
N VAL A 109 8.54 -4.92 1.30
CA VAL A 109 7.13 -4.80 0.86
C VAL A 109 6.65 -6.07 0.17
N TYR A 110 7.46 -6.67 -0.71
CA TYR A 110 7.11 -7.91 -1.38
C TYR A 110 7.00 -9.08 -0.41
N ARG A 111 7.94 -9.21 0.53
CA ARG A 111 7.89 -10.25 1.56
C ARG A 111 6.64 -10.13 2.42
N LEU A 112 6.23 -8.91 2.78
CA LEU A 112 5.00 -8.68 3.54
C LEU A 112 3.73 -9.02 2.72
N ARG A 113 3.74 -8.78 1.40
CA ARG A 113 2.62 -9.12 0.51
C ARG A 113 2.47 -10.62 0.24
N ASP A 114 3.52 -11.40 0.43
CA ASP A 114 3.56 -12.84 0.12
C ASP A 114 2.91 -13.71 1.20
N PHE A 115 2.56 -13.13 2.35
CA PHE A 115 1.86 -13.85 3.42
C PHE A 115 0.36 -13.97 3.11
N ASP A 116 -0.16 -15.20 3.07
CA ASP A 116 -1.59 -15.47 2.85
C ASP A 116 -2.51 -14.78 3.88
N ALA A 117 -2.03 -14.64 5.12
CA ALA A 117 -2.77 -14.00 6.21
C ALA A 117 -2.72 -12.46 6.16
N VAL A 118 -1.93 -11.85 5.28
CA VAL A 118 -1.87 -10.40 5.05
C VAL A 118 -2.87 -10.03 3.97
N ARG A 119 -3.90 -9.27 4.31
CA ARG A 119 -5.00 -8.98 3.37
C ARG A 119 -4.75 -7.74 2.53
N ARG A 120 -4.24 -6.66 3.12
CA ARG A 120 -3.91 -5.42 2.39
C ARG A 120 -2.56 -4.89 2.81
N VAL A 121 -1.78 -4.45 1.81
CA VAL A 121 -0.57 -3.65 2.01
C VAL A 121 -0.75 -2.31 1.29
N ARG A 122 -0.44 -1.22 1.99
CA ARG A 122 -0.39 0.15 1.45
C ARG A 122 1.00 0.70 1.68
N VAL A 123 1.53 1.38 0.66
CA VAL A 123 2.86 1.98 0.71
C VAL A 123 2.72 3.43 0.35
N LEU A 124 3.27 4.30 1.19
CA LEU A 124 3.53 5.69 0.89
C LEU A 124 5.05 5.88 0.92
N SER A 125 5.64 6.39 -0.16
CA SER A 125 7.07 6.62 -0.25
C SER A 125 7.40 8.05 -0.62
N LEU A 126 8.47 8.55 -0.02
CA LEU A 126 9.19 9.77 -0.38
C LEU A 126 10.48 9.32 -1.06
N VAL A 127 10.50 9.44 -2.38
CA VAL A 127 11.72 9.27 -3.18
C VAL A 127 12.47 10.59 -3.12
N GLY A 128 13.77 10.57 -2.85
CA GLY A 128 14.58 11.78 -2.85
C GLY A 128 14.42 12.50 -4.19
N GLY A 129 13.68 13.61 -4.20
CA GLY A 129 13.69 14.52 -5.33
C GLY A 129 15.05 15.18 -5.38
N ASP A 130 15.67 15.18 -6.56
CA ASP A 130 16.80 16.05 -6.89
C ASP A 130 16.58 17.42 -6.25
N ARG A 131 17.50 17.83 -5.36
CA ARG A 131 17.67 19.24 -5.02
C ARG A 131 18.69 19.82 -5.96
#